data_AF-A0A9E4EAY4-F1
#
_entry.id   AF-A0A9E4EAY4-F1
#
_cell.length_a   1.000
_cell.length_b   1.000
_cell.length_c   1.000
_cell.angle_alpha   90.00
_cell.angle_beta   90.00
_cell.angle_gamma   90.00
#
_symmetry.space_group_name_H-M   'P 1'
#
loop_
_entity.id
_entity.type
_entity.pdbx_description
1 polymer ?
#
loop_
_entity_poly.entity_id
_entity_poly.type
_entity_poly.pdbx_seq_one_letter_code
_entity_poly.pdbx_strand_id
1 'polypeptide(L)'
;DVAVFTTMPGKSAFNEHHPLSVGAGGSTVTGPAAQWLRETDLIFAVGASLTSSPYAQRVRRGTFLIHNVIDDNEVNKDTHADIPLVGDAKLTLQALIDAVKGLIGEEPRNTGVKEKIKAAKDAWCAQWQPYLTNNDSPLSPYRVIHEMNVNLDKDKSIVTHDAGAPRDQIVPFYDATTP
;
A
#
# COMPACT_ATOMS: atom_id res chain seq x y z
N ASP A 1 -8.38 0.00 -13.98
CA ASP A 1 -7.03 -0.26 -13.44
C ASP A 1 -6.46 0.97 -12.73
N VAL A 2 -6.46 0.95 -11.39
CA VAL A 2 -5.87 1.98 -10.51
C VAL A 2 -4.98 1.25 -9.50
N ALA A 3 -3.76 1.75 -9.27
CA ALA A 3 -2.84 1.15 -8.31
C ALA A 3 -3.34 1.30 -6.87
N VAL A 4 -3.13 0.28 -6.05
CA VAL A 4 -3.56 0.23 -4.65
C VAL A 4 -2.33 0.15 -3.75
N PHE A 5 -2.21 1.15 -2.89
CA PHE A 5 -1.23 1.23 -1.81
C PHE A 5 -1.96 1.12 -0.48
N THR A 6 -1.40 0.39 0.48
CA THR A 6 -1.90 0.35 1.86
C THR A 6 -0.95 1.09 2.79
N THR A 7 -1.49 1.80 3.77
CA THR A 7 -0.66 2.31 4.86
C THR A 7 -0.12 1.13 5.65
N MET A 8 0.97 1.32 6.41
CA MET A 8 1.49 0.29 7.30
C MET A 8 0.39 -0.38 8.17
N PRO A 9 -0.46 0.34 8.92
CA PRO A 9 -1.52 -0.30 9.70
C PRO A 9 -2.66 -0.86 8.83
N GLY A 10 -2.81 -0.40 7.59
CA GLY A 10 -3.77 -0.93 6.61
C GLY A 10 -3.23 -2.10 5.80
N LYS A 11 -1.98 -2.55 6.03
CA LYS A 11 -1.44 -3.75 5.38
C LYS A 11 -2.37 -4.93 5.68
N SER A 12 -2.49 -5.83 4.70
CA SER A 12 -3.50 -6.90 4.61
C SER A 12 -4.88 -6.48 4.10
N ALA A 13 -5.31 -5.21 4.24
CA ALA A 13 -6.63 -4.77 3.74
C ALA A 13 -6.81 -4.91 2.21
N PHE A 14 -5.71 -5.10 1.47
CA PHE A 14 -5.71 -5.43 0.05
C PHE A 14 -4.66 -6.52 -0.22
N ASN A 15 -5.04 -7.57 -0.95
CA ASN A 15 -4.14 -8.68 -1.27
C ASN A 15 -2.93 -8.19 -2.08
N GLU A 16 -1.71 -8.35 -1.54
CA GLU A 16 -0.48 -7.85 -2.16
C GLU A 16 -0.03 -8.63 -3.40
N HIS A 17 -0.57 -9.84 -3.61
CA HIS A 17 -0.41 -10.58 -4.86
C HIS A 17 -1.34 -10.07 -5.98
N HIS A 18 -2.32 -9.22 -5.68
CA HIS A 18 -3.17 -8.64 -6.70
C HIS A 18 -2.34 -7.80 -7.70
N PRO A 19 -2.58 -7.88 -9.02
CA PRO A 19 -1.79 -7.16 -10.02
C PRO A 19 -1.78 -5.63 -9.89
N LEU A 20 -2.76 -5.07 -9.19
CA LEU A 20 -2.85 -3.63 -8.89
C LEU A 20 -2.23 -3.23 -7.55
N SER A 21 -1.79 -4.18 -6.72
CA SER A 21 -1.12 -3.83 -5.47
C SER A 21 0.28 -3.32 -5.75
N VAL A 22 0.59 -2.11 -5.30
CA VAL A 22 1.97 -1.61 -5.22
C VAL A 22 2.62 -1.94 -3.88
N GLY A 23 1.88 -2.52 -2.95
CA GLY A 23 2.34 -2.94 -1.62
C GLY A 23 1.89 -2.01 -0.50
N ALA A 24 2.59 -2.08 0.63
CA ALA A 24 2.30 -1.32 1.84
C ALA A 24 3.46 -0.39 2.25
N GLY A 25 3.18 0.58 3.12
CA GLY A 25 4.26 1.34 3.74
C GLY A 25 3.89 2.51 4.64
N GLY A 26 4.95 3.10 5.18
CA GLY A 26 4.94 4.25 6.08
C GLY A 26 6.16 5.12 5.80
N SER A 27 7.10 5.20 6.73
CA SER A 27 8.44 5.79 6.49
C SER A 27 9.25 5.02 5.45
N THR A 28 9.14 3.68 5.47
CA THR A 28 9.66 2.81 4.41
C THR A 28 8.51 2.22 3.62
N VAL A 29 8.76 1.96 2.35
CA VAL A 29 7.76 1.51 1.39
C VAL A 29 8.37 0.46 0.48
N THR A 30 7.51 -0.28 -0.20
CA THR A 30 7.90 -1.15 -1.30
C THR A 30 8.52 -0.36 -2.47
N GLY A 31 9.35 -1.02 -3.28
CA GLY A 31 9.94 -0.41 -4.48
C GLY A 31 8.89 0.17 -5.44
N PRO A 32 7.86 -0.59 -5.84
CA PRO A 32 6.73 -0.08 -6.63
C PRO A 32 6.01 1.06 -5.92
N ALA A 33 5.69 0.98 -4.61
CA ALA A 33 5.03 2.10 -3.95
C ALA A 33 5.89 3.36 -3.97
N ALA A 34 7.20 3.26 -3.79
CA ALA A 34 8.11 4.41 -3.88
C ALA A 34 8.02 5.09 -5.25
N GLN A 35 7.92 4.32 -6.33
CA GLN A 35 7.72 4.86 -7.68
C GLN A 35 6.37 5.56 -7.81
N TRP A 36 5.27 4.90 -7.43
CA TRP A 36 3.92 5.45 -7.55
C TRP A 36 3.72 6.70 -6.70
N LEU A 37 4.24 6.72 -5.46
CA LEU A 37 4.14 7.87 -4.56
C LEU A 37 4.87 9.11 -5.09
N ARG A 38 5.90 8.95 -5.93
CA ARG A 38 6.59 10.06 -6.60
C ARG A 38 5.81 10.58 -7.81
N GLU A 39 5.26 9.66 -8.60
CA GLU A 39 4.68 9.96 -9.91
C GLU A 39 3.19 10.34 -9.83
N THR A 40 2.48 9.96 -8.77
CA THR A 40 1.05 10.19 -8.64
C THR A 40 0.71 11.68 -8.55
N ASP A 41 -0.32 12.04 -9.31
CA ASP A 41 -0.97 13.35 -9.33
C ASP A 41 -2.32 13.35 -8.60
N LEU A 42 -2.93 12.18 -8.36
CA LEU A 42 -4.16 12.01 -7.60
C LEU A 42 -4.10 10.82 -6.63
N ILE A 43 -4.49 11.07 -5.38
CA ILE A 43 -4.70 10.04 -4.36
C ILE A 43 -6.16 10.06 -3.91
N PHE A 44 -6.79 8.90 -3.90
CA PHE A 44 -8.03 8.67 -3.16
C PHE A 44 -7.70 7.89 -1.88
N ALA A 45 -7.56 8.61 -0.77
CA ALA A 45 -7.30 8.03 0.54
C ALA A 45 -8.61 7.58 1.18
N VAL A 46 -8.75 6.29 1.46
CA VAL A 46 -9.98 5.67 1.96
C VAL A 46 -9.73 5.02 3.31
N GLY A 47 -10.48 5.41 4.34
CA GLY A 47 -10.34 4.85 5.69
C GLY A 47 -8.97 5.13 6.32
N ALA A 48 -8.27 6.18 5.88
CA ALA A 48 -6.95 6.54 6.38
C ALA A 48 -7.01 7.91 7.07
N SER A 49 -6.57 7.99 8.32
CA SER A 49 -6.55 9.25 9.07
C SER A 49 -5.60 10.31 8.48
N LEU A 50 -4.64 9.88 7.65
CA LEU A 50 -3.55 10.73 7.12
C LEU A 50 -2.82 11.53 8.22
N THR A 51 -2.83 10.97 9.44
CA THR A 51 -2.17 11.60 10.59
C THR A 51 -0.67 11.67 10.34
N SER A 52 -0.12 12.88 10.52
CA SER A 52 1.31 13.11 10.34
C SER A 52 2.09 12.45 11.47
N SER A 53 3.05 11.59 11.11
CA SER A 53 4.02 11.05 12.06
C SER A 53 5.32 10.72 11.34
N PRO A 54 6.44 10.52 12.07
CA PRO A 54 7.69 10.06 11.46
C PRO A 54 7.59 8.70 10.75
N TYR A 55 6.52 7.94 11.00
CA TYR A 55 6.31 6.59 10.48
C TYR A 55 5.16 6.50 9.46
N ALA A 56 4.43 7.59 9.25
CA ALA A 56 3.32 7.63 8.30
C ALA A 56 3.82 7.95 6.89
N GLN A 57 3.13 7.40 5.89
CA GLN A 57 3.36 7.78 4.50
C GLN A 57 2.84 9.20 4.28
N ARG A 58 3.70 10.09 3.79
CA ARG A 58 3.32 11.46 3.47
C ARG A 58 2.70 11.55 2.08
N VAL A 59 1.66 12.36 1.96
CA VAL A 59 1.12 12.79 0.66
C VAL A 59 2.04 13.87 0.09
N ARG A 60 2.44 13.73 -1.18
CA ARG A 60 3.31 14.70 -1.85
C ARG A 60 2.55 16.01 -2.04
N ARG A 61 3.22 17.14 -1.79
CA ARG A 61 2.63 18.47 -2.05
C ARG A 61 2.24 18.59 -3.53
N GLY A 62 1.03 19.08 -3.77
CA GLY A 62 0.46 19.27 -5.11
C GLY A 62 -0.18 18.03 -5.72
N THR A 63 -0.26 16.91 -4.99
CA THR A 63 -1.14 15.79 -5.35
C THR A 63 -2.59 16.14 -5.02
N PHE A 64 -3.49 15.95 -5.97
CA PHE A 64 -4.93 16.11 -5.78
C PHE A 64 -5.45 15.02 -4.84
N LEU A 65 -6.04 15.40 -3.72
CA LEU A 65 -6.41 14.48 -2.65
C LEU A 65 -7.93 14.41 -2.46
N ILE A 66 -8.47 13.22 -2.71
CA ILE A 66 -9.81 12.83 -2.26
C ILE A 66 -9.63 12.06 -0.95
N HIS A 67 -10.31 12.48 0.13
CA HIS A 67 -10.09 11.92 1.47
C HIS A 67 -11.40 11.44 2.08
N ASN A 68 -11.54 10.13 2.20
CA ASN A 68 -12.66 9.49 2.89
C ASN A 68 -12.25 8.99 4.28
N VAL A 69 -12.99 9.46 5.29
CA VAL A 69 -12.83 9.11 6.71
C VAL A 69 -14.18 9.11 7.41
N ILE A 70 -14.34 8.25 8.42
CA ILE A 70 -15.58 8.16 9.19
C ILE A 70 -15.73 9.27 10.24
N ASP A 71 -14.60 9.74 10.77
CA ASP A 71 -14.51 10.83 11.76
C ASP A 71 -14.19 12.14 11.04
N ASP A 72 -15.04 13.14 11.20
CA ASP A 72 -14.88 14.46 10.57
C ASP A 72 -13.70 15.24 11.15
N ASN A 73 -13.26 14.94 12.38
CA ASN A 73 -12.09 15.55 13.00
C ASN A 73 -10.77 15.18 12.29
N GLU A 74 -10.77 14.14 11.45
CA GLU A 74 -9.60 13.74 10.67
C GLU A 74 -9.47 14.54 9.36
N VAL A 75 -10.53 15.21 8.90
CA VAL A 75 -10.51 16.00 7.68
C VAL A 75 -9.65 17.25 7.88
N ASN A 76 -8.68 17.46 6.98
CA ASN A 76 -7.78 18.63 7.00
C ASN A 76 -6.99 18.81 8.31
N LYS A 77 -6.91 17.78 9.16
CA LYS A 77 -6.16 17.82 10.43
C LYS A 77 -4.67 18.08 10.21
N ASP A 78 -4.07 17.28 9.34
CA ASP A 78 -2.63 17.32 9.04
C ASP A 78 -2.34 17.46 7.53
N THR A 79 -3.26 16.98 6.68
CA THR A 79 -3.13 17.01 5.22
C THR A 79 -4.40 17.60 4.62
N HIS A 80 -4.26 18.64 3.79
CA HIS A 80 -5.39 19.28 3.12
C HIS A 80 -5.95 18.38 2.01
N ALA A 81 -7.24 18.05 2.09
CA ALA A 81 -7.99 17.35 1.07
C ALA A 81 -8.70 18.33 0.12
N ASP A 82 -8.60 18.08 -1.19
CA ASP A 82 -9.33 18.83 -2.20
C ASP A 82 -10.82 18.42 -2.23
N ILE A 83 -11.10 17.13 -1.95
CA ILE A 83 -12.46 16.60 -1.83
C ILE A 83 -12.56 15.76 -0.54
N PRO A 84 -13.07 16.33 0.56
CA PRO A 84 -13.36 15.57 1.77
C PRO A 84 -14.68 14.79 1.64
N LEU A 85 -14.68 13.53 2.05
CA LEU A 85 -15.83 12.61 2.01
C LEU A 85 -16.02 11.97 3.39
N VAL A 86 -16.78 12.61 4.26
CA VAL A 86 -17.09 12.04 5.59
C VAL A 86 -18.09 10.89 5.45
N GLY A 87 -17.71 9.70 5.90
CA GLY A 87 -18.58 8.52 5.86
C GLY A 87 -17.83 7.19 5.93
N ASP A 88 -18.61 6.12 6.03
CA ASP A 88 -18.09 4.75 6.02
C ASP A 88 -17.41 4.41 4.69
N ALA A 89 -16.20 3.84 4.77
CA ALA A 89 -15.39 3.50 3.61
C ALA A 89 -16.06 2.53 2.65
N LYS A 90 -16.75 1.51 3.16
CA LYS A 90 -17.43 0.51 2.33
C LYS A 90 -18.59 1.13 1.58
N LEU A 91 -19.42 1.93 2.24
CA LEU A 91 -20.54 2.63 1.60
C LEU A 91 -20.06 3.65 0.57
N THR A 92 -19.01 4.42 0.87
CA THR A 92 -18.41 5.35 -0.09
C THR A 92 -17.86 4.64 -1.33
N LEU A 93 -17.12 3.53 -1.15
CA LEU A 93 -16.60 2.74 -2.27
C LEU A 93 -17.72 2.12 -3.10
N GLN A 94 -18.79 1.61 -2.47
CA GLN A 94 -19.95 1.07 -3.20
C GLN A 94 -20.62 2.14 -4.05
N ALA A 95 -20.88 3.33 -3.49
CA ALA A 95 -21.47 4.43 -4.23
C ALA A 95 -20.58 4.89 -5.39
N LEU A 96 -19.26 4.91 -5.21
CA LEU A 96 -18.31 5.23 -6.28
C LEU A 96 -18.34 4.17 -7.40
N ILE A 97 -18.38 2.88 -7.04
CA ILE A 97 -18.48 1.79 -8.01
C ILE A 97 -19.75 1.95 -8.84
N ASP A 98 -20.90 2.19 -8.20
CA ASP A 98 -22.18 2.35 -8.89
C ASP A 98 -22.18 3.58 -9.82
N ALA A 99 -21.62 4.71 -9.37
CA ALA A 99 -21.47 5.91 -10.17
C ALA A 99 -20.56 5.70 -11.39
N VAL A 100 -19.40 5.05 -11.20
CA VAL A 100 -18.47 4.73 -12.30
C VAL A 100 -19.13 3.79 -13.31
N LYS A 101 -19.81 2.73 -12.86
CA LYS A 101 -20.55 1.82 -13.74
C LYS A 101 -21.63 2.54 -14.54
N GLY A 102 -22.36 3.47 -13.93
CA GLY A 102 -23.37 4.28 -14.62
C GLY A 102 -22.78 5.23 -15.66
N LEU A 103 -21.54 5.71 -15.46
CA LEU A 103 -20.89 6.65 -16.37
C LEU A 103 -20.18 5.97 -17.55
N ILE A 104 -19.50 4.85 -17.31
CA ILE A 104 -18.58 4.25 -18.29
C ILE A 104 -18.86 2.75 -18.55
N GLY A 105 -19.90 2.17 -17.96
CA GLY A 105 -20.23 0.76 -18.06
C GLY A 105 -19.40 -0.12 -17.11
N GLU A 106 -19.56 -1.45 -17.25
CA GLU A 106 -18.92 -2.44 -16.36
C GLU A 106 -17.65 -3.07 -16.94
N GLU A 107 -17.32 -2.77 -18.20
CA GLU A 107 -16.19 -3.38 -18.88
C GLU A 107 -14.85 -2.98 -18.22
N PRO A 108 -13.93 -3.94 -17.97
CA PRO A 108 -12.68 -3.66 -17.33
C PRO A 108 -11.81 -2.76 -18.22
N ARG A 109 -11.27 -1.68 -17.63
CA ARG A 109 -10.32 -0.81 -18.32
C ARG A 109 -8.93 -1.40 -18.24
N ASN A 110 -8.30 -1.67 -19.38
CA ASN A 110 -6.86 -1.95 -19.47
C ASN A 110 -6.09 -0.66 -19.77
N THR A 111 -5.39 -0.12 -18.78
CA THR A 111 -4.63 1.14 -18.89
C THR A 111 -3.11 0.91 -18.95
N GLY A 112 -2.64 -0.34 -18.97
CA GLY A 112 -1.21 -0.67 -18.86
C GLY A 112 -0.64 -0.57 -17.43
N VAL A 113 -1.48 -0.25 -16.42
CA VAL A 113 -1.03 -0.06 -15.03
C VAL A 113 -0.53 -1.37 -14.42
N LYS A 114 -1.20 -2.49 -14.69
CA LYS A 114 -0.79 -3.81 -14.16
C LYS A 114 0.59 -4.21 -14.65
N GLU A 115 0.88 -3.96 -15.91
CA GLU A 115 2.15 -4.24 -16.57
C GLU A 115 3.27 -3.35 -15.99
N LYS A 116 2.99 -2.06 -15.77
CA LYS A 116 3.93 -1.16 -15.09
C LYS A 116 4.22 -1.63 -13.67
N ILE A 117 3.20 -2.02 -12.90
CA ILE A 117 3.38 -2.50 -11.51
C ILE A 117 4.20 -3.78 -11.53
N LYS A 118 3.91 -4.70 -12.44
CA LYS A 118 4.68 -5.94 -12.60
C LYS A 118 6.14 -5.64 -12.89
N ALA A 119 6.44 -4.76 -13.86
CA ALA A 119 7.81 -4.40 -14.19
C ALA A 119 8.56 -3.78 -13.00
N ALA A 120 7.90 -2.93 -12.21
CA ALA A 120 8.48 -2.36 -10.99
C ALA A 120 8.73 -3.43 -9.91
N LYS A 121 7.80 -4.38 -9.73
CA LYS A 121 7.96 -5.52 -8.81
C LYS A 121 9.12 -6.42 -9.22
N ASP A 122 9.21 -6.77 -10.51
CA ASP A 122 10.26 -7.62 -11.05
C ASP A 122 11.64 -6.96 -10.87
N ALA A 123 11.76 -5.67 -11.19
CA ALA A 123 13.01 -4.91 -11.03
C ALA A 123 13.43 -4.82 -9.55
N TRP A 124 12.48 -4.57 -8.67
CA TRP A 124 12.73 -4.50 -7.24
C TRP A 124 13.15 -5.86 -6.65
N CYS A 125 12.46 -6.93 -7.03
CA CYS A 125 12.80 -8.29 -6.63
C CYS A 125 14.22 -8.65 -7.09
N ALA A 126 14.56 -8.40 -8.35
CA ALA A 126 15.90 -8.66 -8.89
C ALA A 126 17.00 -7.89 -8.13
N GLN A 127 16.73 -6.63 -7.77
CA GLN A 127 17.66 -5.82 -6.99
C GLN A 127 17.89 -6.38 -5.57
N TRP A 128 16.83 -6.88 -4.91
CA TRP A 128 16.88 -7.28 -3.51
C TRP A 128 17.17 -8.76 -3.27
N GLN A 129 17.01 -9.60 -4.29
CA GLN A 129 17.23 -11.04 -4.19
C GLN A 129 18.59 -11.39 -3.53
N PRO A 130 19.73 -10.75 -3.88
CA PRO A 130 21.01 -11.07 -3.25
C PRO A 130 21.04 -10.84 -1.74
N TYR A 131 20.27 -9.87 -1.23
CA TYR A 131 20.20 -9.56 0.20
C TYR A 131 19.18 -10.44 0.93
N LEU A 132 18.07 -10.78 0.26
CA LEU A 132 17.01 -11.63 0.78
C LEU A 132 17.45 -13.09 0.92
N THR A 133 18.39 -13.55 0.09
CA THR A 133 18.91 -14.92 0.13
C THR A 133 20.33 -15.04 0.67
N ASN A 134 20.86 -13.99 1.30
CA ASN A 134 22.21 -14.02 1.86
C ASN A 134 22.31 -14.98 3.08
N ASN A 135 23.34 -15.83 3.11
CA ASN A 135 23.66 -16.80 4.17
C ASN A 135 24.85 -16.38 5.07
N ASP A 136 25.37 -15.17 4.91
CA ASP A 136 26.51 -14.65 5.67
C ASP A 136 26.21 -14.53 7.18
N SER A 137 27.29 -14.48 7.96
CA SER A 137 27.25 -14.18 9.40
C SER A 137 27.79 -12.77 9.65
N PRO A 138 27.10 -11.91 10.44
CA PRO A 138 25.84 -12.17 11.14
C PRO A 138 24.62 -12.22 10.20
N LEU A 139 23.58 -12.96 10.61
CA LEU A 139 22.36 -13.15 9.81
C LEU A 139 21.63 -11.83 9.58
N SER A 140 21.32 -11.54 8.32
CA SER A 140 20.52 -10.37 7.92
C SER A 140 19.04 -10.51 8.31
N PRO A 141 18.38 -9.48 8.86
CA PRO A 141 16.93 -9.51 9.09
C PRO A 141 16.12 -9.74 7.80
N TYR A 142 16.59 -9.24 6.66
CA TYR A 142 15.95 -9.46 5.37
C TYR A 142 15.92 -10.93 4.97
N ARG A 143 16.95 -11.68 5.36
CA ARG A 143 16.97 -13.13 5.16
C ARG A 143 15.90 -13.82 5.99
N VAL A 144 15.72 -13.40 7.25
CA VAL A 144 14.64 -13.94 8.10
C VAL A 144 13.27 -13.66 7.47
N ILE A 145 13.03 -12.43 7.01
CA ILE A 145 11.76 -12.05 6.35
C ILE A 145 11.53 -12.87 5.07
N HIS A 146 12.58 -13.12 4.28
CA HIS A 146 12.49 -14.00 3.11
C HIS A 146 12.03 -15.41 3.49
N GLU A 147 12.66 -16.03 4.49
CA GLU A 147 12.25 -17.36 4.97
C GLU A 147 10.82 -17.35 5.52
N MET A 148 10.38 -16.26 6.18
CA MET A 148 8.98 -16.12 6.60
C MET A 148 8.03 -16.17 5.40
N ASN A 149 8.31 -15.45 4.31
CA ASN A 149 7.49 -15.49 3.10
C ASN A 149 7.44 -16.87 2.43
N VAL A 150 8.53 -17.64 2.52
CA VAL A 150 8.63 -18.97 1.91
C VAL A 150 7.90 -20.03 2.74
N ASN A 151 7.96 -19.94 4.06
CA ASN A 151 7.57 -21.03 4.95
C ASN A 151 6.25 -20.81 5.69
N LEU A 152 5.78 -19.57 5.87
CA LEU A 152 4.52 -19.31 6.56
C LEU A 152 3.32 -19.50 5.62
N ASP A 153 2.28 -20.18 6.11
CA ASP A 153 0.96 -20.17 5.49
C ASP A 153 0.34 -18.79 5.75
N LYS A 154 0.41 -17.91 4.74
CA LYS A 154 0.00 -16.50 4.85
C LYS A 154 -1.48 -16.32 5.18
N ASP A 155 -2.32 -17.31 4.87
CA ASP A 155 -3.78 -17.26 5.13
C ASP A 155 -4.14 -17.80 6.51
N LYS A 156 -3.19 -18.45 7.20
CA LYS A 156 -3.37 -19.00 8.56
C LYS A 156 -2.43 -18.42 9.60
N SER A 157 -1.62 -17.43 9.23
CA SER A 157 -0.59 -16.84 10.10
C SER A 157 -0.91 -15.38 10.39
N ILE A 158 -0.77 -14.99 11.65
CA ILE A 158 -0.75 -13.59 12.06
C ILE A 158 0.71 -13.21 12.31
N VAL A 159 1.19 -12.20 11.60
CA VAL A 159 2.56 -11.69 11.74
C VAL A 159 2.53 -10.32 12.40
N THR A 160 3.20 -10.21 13.53
CA THR A 160 3.37 -8.96 14.27
C THR A 160 4.83 -8.56 14.29
N HIS A 161 5.10 -7.26 14.32
CA HIS A 161 6.45 -6.74 14.50
C HIS A 161 6.46 -5.69 15.62
N ASP A 162 7.61 -5.54 16.27
CA ASP A 162 7.80 -4.45 17.23
C ASP A 162 8.08 -3.11 16.51
N ALA A 163 8.13 -2.02 17.27
CA ALA A 163 8.56 -0.73 16.81
C ALA A 163 10.07 -0.69 16.48
N GLY A 164 10.47 0.27 15.63
CA GLY A 164 11.86 0.49 15.25
C GLY A 164 12.22 -0.17 13.92
N ALA A 165 13.49 -0.58 13.78
CA ALA A 165 13.99 -1.17 12.54
C ALA A 165 13.21 -2.42 12.06
N PRO A 166 12.72 -3.33 12.94
CA PRO A 166 11.94 -4.48 12.50
C PRO A 166 10.69 -4.10 11.68
N ARG A 167 9.93 -3.08 12.12
CA ARG A 167 8.81 -2.52 11.35
C ARG A 167 9.25 -2.07 9.96
N ASP A 168 10.29 -1.25 9.91
CA ASP A 168 10.73 -0.63 8.65
C ASP A 168 11.28 -1.65 7.65
N GLN A 169 11.77 -2.79 8.15
CA GLN A 169 12.24 -3.92 7.36
C GLN A 169 11.11 -4.87 6.95
N ILE A 170 10.14 -5.16 7.83
CA ILE A 170 9.12 -6.17 7.52
C ILE A 170 8.02 -5.63 6.62
N VAL A 171 7.62 -4.37 6.80
CA VAL A 171 6.46 -3.79 6.08
C VAL A 171 6.64 -3.82 4.56
N PRO A 172 7.82 -3.50 4.01
CA PRO A 172 8.04 -3.60 2.57
C PRO A 172 8.20 -5.04 2.09
N PHE A 173 8.81 -5.93 2.88
CA PHE A 173 9.30 -7.21 2.36
C PHE A 173 8.44 -8.42 2.68
N TYR A 174 7.59 -8.38 3.70
CA TYR A 174 6.64 -9.46 3.98
C TYR A 174 5.34 -9.24 3.19
N ASP A 175 4.87 -10.22 2.41
CA ASP A 175 3.62 -10.06 1.66
C ASP A 175 2.41 -10.47 2.50
N ALA A 176 1.37 -9.62 2.55
CA ALA A 176 0.07 -9.98 3.11
C ALA A 176 -0.94 -10.36 2.01
N THR A 177 -1.65 -11.48 2.18
CA THR A 177 -2.58 -12.04 1.17
C THR A 177 -4.04 -11.93 1.54
N THR A 178 -4.40 -12.13 2.81
CA THR A 178 -5.80 -12.14 3.26
C THR A 178 -6.15 -10.85 4.01
N PRO A 179 -7.16 -10.08 3.56
CA PRO A 179 -7.82 -9.02 4.32
C PRO A 179 -8.63 -9.50 5.52
#